data_AF-A0A3D1BBG9-F1
#
_entry.id   AF-A0A3D1BBG9-F1
#
_cell.length_a   1.000
_cell.length_b   1.000
_cell.length_c   1.000
_cell.angle_alpha   90.00
_cell.angle_beta   90.00
_cell.angle_gamma   90.00
#
_symmetry.space_group_name_H-M   'P 1'
#
loop_
_entity.id
_entity.type
_entity.pdbx_description
1 polymer ?
#
loop_
_entity_poly.entity_id
_entity_poly.type
_entity_poly.pdbx_seq_one_letter_code
_entity_poly.pdbx_strand_id
1 'polypeptide(L)' 'MMDINEIREYLPHRYPFLLVDRVVELDTDAKRIRGYKNVTINEP' A
#
# COMPACT_ATOMS: atom_id res chain seq x y z
N MET A 1 7.68 -0.78 8.89
CA MET A 1 6.27 -0.85 8.43
C MET A 1 5.98 0.45 7.74
N MET A 2 5.43 0.41 6.52
CA MET A 2 5.17 1.63 5.74
C MET A 2 3.70 1.97 5.79
N ASP A 3 3.39 3.19 6.23
CA ASP A 3 2.04 3.74 6.27
C ASP A 3 1.68 4.46 4.95
N ILE A 4 0.41 4.84 4.81
CA ILE A 4 -0.14 5.41 3.55
C ILE A 4 0.62 6.65 3.05
N ASN A 5 1.21 7.45 3.94
CA ASN A 5 1.98 8.64 3.57
C ASN A 5 3.29 8.27 2.89
N GLU A 6 4.03 7.31 3.45
CA GLU A 6 5.25 6.78 2.84
C GLU A 6 4.92 6.13 1.50
N ILE A 7 3.84 5.33 1.42
CA ILE A 7 3.39 4.72 0.16
C ILE A 7 3.12 5.78 -0.91
N ARG A 8 2.59 6.96 -0.56
CA ARG A 8 2.31 8.07 -1.48
C ARG A 8 3.56 8.82 -1.96
N GLU A 9 4.67 8.71 -1.25
CA GLU A 9 5.97 9.23 -1.68
C GLU A 9 6.60 8.32 -2.74
N TYR A 10 6.45 7.01 -2.59
CA TYR A 10 6.96 6.03 -3.56
C TYR A 10 6.04 5.83 -4.77
N LEU A 11 4.72 5.85 -4.57
CA LEU A 11 3.73 5.64 -5.63
C LEU A 11 3.09 6.97 -6.07
N PRO A 12 3.02 7.24 -7.40
CA PRO A 12 2.33 8.40 -7.93
C PRO A 12 0.80 8.25 -7.89
N HIS A 13 0.28 7.04 -7.67
CA HIS A 13 -1.14 6.74 -7.64
C HIS A 13 -1.87 7.56 -6.56
N ARG A 14 -3.05 8.07 -6.90
CA ARG A 14 -3.97 8.76 -5.99
C ARG A 14 -5.36 8.17 -6.13
N TYR A 15 -6.29 8.59 -5.27
CA TYR A 15 -7.69 8.19 -5.39
C TYR A 15 -8.22 8.46 -6.81
N PRO A 16 -8.96 7.53 -7.44
CA PRO A 16 -9.49 6.27 -6.90
C PRO A 16 -8.62 5.02 -7.15
N PHE A 17 -7.37 5.17 -7.60
CA PHE A 17 -6.50 4.05 -8.04
C PHE A 17 -5.38 3.67 -7.06
N LEU A 18 -5.26 4.34 -5.90
CA LEU A 18 -4.33 3.92 -4.86
C LEU A 18 -4.95 2.76 -4.06
N LEU A 19 -4.58 1.52 -4.40
CA LEU A 19 -5.17 0.29 -3.86
C LEU A 19 -4.27 -0.45 -2.84
N VAL A 20 -3.36 0.26 -2.18
CA VAL A 20 -2.49 -0.29 -1.14
C VAL A 20 -2.62 0.60 0.09
N ASP A 21 -3.17 0.05 1.18
CA ASP A 21 -3.40 0.82 2.41
C ASP A 21 -2.19 0.83 3.33
N ARG A 22 -1.52 -0.33 3.45
CA ARG A 22 -0.36 -0.49 4.34
C ARG A 22 0.56 -1.61 3.87
N VAL A 23 1.86 -1.44 4.07
CA VAL A 23 2.88 -2.49 3.94
C VAL A 23 3.27 -2.99 5.33
N VAL A 24 2.97 -4.26 5.59
CA VAL A 24 3.23 -4.92 6.89
C VAL A 24 4.60 -5.58 6.95
N GLU A 25 5.16 -5.99 5.81
CA GLU A 25 6.44 -6.67 5.73
C GLU A 25 7.18 -6.27 4.44
N LEU A 26 8.47 -5.95 4.57
CA LEU A 26 9.37 -5.73 3.45
C LEU A 26 10.64 -6.53 3.71
N ASP A 27 10.84 -7.58 2.93
CA ASP A 27 12.01 -8.44 2.97
C ASP A 27 12.85 -8.16 1.73
N THR A 28 13.90 -7.36 1.91
CA THR A 28 14.81 -6.96 0.83
C THR A 28 15.71 -8.10 0.38
N ASP A 29 16.04 -9.03 1.28
CA ASP A 29 16.94 -10.15 1.01
C ASP A 29 16.24 -11.21 0.16
N ALA A 30 14.98 -11.52 0.50
CA ALA A 30 14.13 -12.43 -0.27
C ALA A 30 13.38 -11.74 -1.43
N LYS A 31 13.58 -10.43 -1.64
CA LYS A 31 12.88 -9.60 -2.65
C LYS A 31 11.35 -9.73 -2.57
N ARG A 32 10.80 -9.69 -1.36
CA ARG A 32 9.38 -9.96 -1.09
C ARG A 32 8.76 -8.82 -0.30
N ILE A 33 7.51 -8.48 -0.62
CA ILE A 33 6.72 -7.47 0.09
C ILE A 33 5.36 -8.05 0.46
N ARG A 34 4.84 -7.68 1.62
CA ARG A 34 3.46 -7.95 2.02
C ARG A 34 2.80 -6.66 2.45
N GLY A 35 1.66 -6.39 1.85
CA GLY A 35 0.75 -5.35 2.26
C GLY A 35 -0.69 -5.84 2.18
N TYR A 36 -1.63 -5.00 2.57
CA TYR A 36 -3.05 -5.28 2.42
C TYR A 36 -3.80 -4.06 1.91
N LYS A 37 -4.97 -4.35 1.34
CA LYS A 37 -5.99 -3.38 0.94
C LYS A 37 -7.25 -3.72 1.71
N ASN A 38 -7.80 -2.76 2.43
CA ASN A 38 -9.12 -2.88 3.03
C ASN A 38 -10.16 -2.78 1.93
N VAL A 39 -11.21 -3.61 2.00
CA VAL A 39 -12.33 -3.57 1.06
C VAL A 39 -13.54 -3.05 1.80
N THR A 40 -14.17 -2.01 1.28
CA THR A 40 -15.40 -1.45 1.87
C THR A 40 -16.40 -1.09 0.78
N ILE A 41 -17.69 -1.17 1.11
CA ILE A 41 -18.78 -0.78 0.19
C ILE A 41 -18.76 0.71 -0.17
N ASN A 42 -17.99 1.52 0.58
CA ASN A 42 -17.81 2.96 0.36
C ASN A 42 -16.59 3.29 -0.53
N GLU A 43 -16.15 2.35 -1.38
CA GLU A 43 -15.16 2.59 -2.42
C GLU A 43 -15.89 2.84 -3.76
N PRO A 44 -15.49 3.85 -4.56
CA PRO A 44 -16.10 4.18 -5.85
C PRO A 44 -15.80 3.14 -6.94
#